data_AF-A0A8J3HCY9-F1
#
_entry.id   AF-A0A8J3HCY9-F1
#
_cell.length_a   1.000
_cell.length_b   1.000
_cell.length_c   1.000
_cell.angle_alpha   90.00
_cell.angle_beta   90.00
_cell.angle_gamma   90.00
#
_symmetry.space_group_name_H-M   'P 1'
#
loop_
_entity.id
_entity.type
_entity.pdbx_description
1 polymer ?
#
loop_
_entity_poly.entity_id
_entity_poly.type
_entity_poly.pdbx_seq_one_letter_code
_entity_poly.pdbx_strand_id
1 'polypeptide(L)'
;MSSRLSITLNARLRPMDRGDVYEDPLQEVLDARCPGSEIDGGGTLMSATGEVSFCDLDVELAGDPDEGMAVVIETLESLGAPKGSTADLDDRETVVFGRFDGLAVYLDGTGLPAEVYADNDINELIGQLHESLGDAGRMQSYWSGPTELALYFYGPSEQRMRELAADVLRVHPLARGCRLLALPDRIQD
;
A
#
# COMPACT_ATOMS: atom_id res chain seq x y z
N MET A 1 -23.20 0.73 22.66
CA MET A 1 -22.83 1.99 21.99
C MET A 1 -21.76 1.64 20.99
N SER A 2 -21.74 2.35 19.88
CA SER A 2 -20.82 2.13 18.78
C SER A 2 -19.95 3.37 18.62
N SER A 3 -18.67 3.18 18.33
CA SER A 3 -17.70 4.26 18.11
C SER A 3 -17.20 4.21 16.68
N ARG A 4 -16.92 5.38 16.11
CA ARG A 4 -16.40 5.46 14.75
C ARG A 4 -14.88 5.61 14.79
N LEU A 5 -14.20 4.72 14.08
CA LEU A 5 -12.76 4.79 13.86
C LEU A 5 -12.50 5.08 12.38
N SER A 6 -11.89 6.21 12.07
CA SER A 6 -11.40 6.52 10.73
C SER A 6 -9.91 6.23 10.65
N ILE A 7 -9.51 5.47 9.64
CA ILE A 7 -8.13 5.10 9.39
C ILE A 7 -7.69 5.78 8.09
N THR A 8 -6.56 6.48 8.12
CA THR A 8 -5.85 6.87 6.91
C THR A 8 -4.56 6.06 6.79
N LEU A 9 -4.46 5.23 5.75
CA LEU A 9 -3.26 4.48 5.42
C LEU A 9 -2.42 5.29 4.43
N ASN A 10 -1.15 5.52 4.77
CA ASN A 10 -0.17 6.18 3.90
C ASN A 10 0.30 5.27 2.73
N ALA A 11 -0.66 4.68 2.03
CA ALA A 11 -0.47 3.59 1.11
C ALA A 11 -1.14 3.90 -0.24
N ARG A 12 -0.42 3.68 -1.34
CA ARG A 12 -0.86 4.01 -2.71
C ARG A 12 -1.64 2.86 -3.33
N LEU A 13 -2.72 2.44 -2.66
CA LEU A 13 -3.54 1.31 -3.10
C LEU A 13 -4.75 1.78 -3.89
N ARG A 14 -5.01 1.09 -5.01
CA ARG A 14 -6.29 1.24 -5.73
C ARG A 14 -7.41 0.61 -4.90
N PRO A 15 -8.68 0.94 -5.17
CA PRO A 15 -9.81 0.44 -4.37
C PRO A 15 -9.85 -1.09 -4.23
N MET A 16 -9.64 -1.85 -5.32
CA MET A 16 -9.64 -3.31 -5.26
C MET A 16 -8.44 -3.85 -4.47
N ASP A 17 -7.25 -3.27 -4.68
CA ASP A 17 -6.04 -3.71 -3.97
C ASP A 17 -6.16 -3.41 -2.46
N ARG A 18 -6.78 -2.28 -2.08
CA ARG A 18 -7.06 -1.93 -0.68
C ARG A 18 -8.01 -2.94 -0.04
N GLY A 19 -9.04 -3.37 -0.77
CA GLY A 19 -9.95 -4.43 -0.36
C GLY A 19 -9.19 -5.72 -0.03
N ASP A 20 -8.42 -6.21 -1.00
CA ASP A 20 -7.68 -7.48 -0.90
C ASP A 20 -6.58 -7.46 0.20
N VAL A 21 -5.86 -6.33 0.34
CA VAL A 21 -4.71 -6.23 1.25
C VAL A 21 -5.13 -5.91 2.67
N TYR A 22 -6.13 -5.05 2.87
CA TYR A 22 -6.48 -4.51 4.17
C TYR A 22 -7.91 -4.82 4.61
N GLU A 23 -8.93 -4.51 3.80
CA GLU A 23 -10.33 -4.59 4.26
C GLU A 23 -10.76 -6.02 4.55
N ASP A 24 -10.59 -6.94 3.59
CA ASP A 24 -11.05 -8.32 3.75
C ASP A 24 -10.35 -9.01 4.93
N PRO A 25 -9.00 -8.97 5.06
CA PRO A 25 -8.33 -9.59 6.20
C PRO A 25 -8.64 -8.88 7.53
N LEU A 26 -8.83 -7.56 7.53
CA LEU A 26 -9.21 -6.84 8.76
C LEU A 26 -10.62 -7.24 9.22
N GLN A 27 -11.58 -7.35 8.30
CA GLN A 27 -12.94 -7.77 8.64
C GLN A 27 -12.94 -9.18 9.23
N GLU A 28 -12.18 -10.12 8.66
CA GLU A 28 -12.03 -11.47 9.22
C GLU A 28 -11.53 -11.44 10.68
N VAL A 29 -10.59 -10.55 11.00
CA VAL A 29 -10.06 -10.39 12.35
C VAL A 29 -11.07 -9.72 13.29
N LEU A 30 -11.81 -8.72 12.81
CA LEU A 30 -12.88 -8.06 13.57
C LEU A 30 -14.00 -9.03 13.92
N ASP A 31 -14.45 -9.86 12.97
CA ASP A 31 -15.47 -10.88 13.20
C ASP A 31 -15.06 -11.86 14.31
N ALA A 32 -13.76 -12.20 14.37
CA ALA A 32 -13.23 -13.14 15.35
C ALA A 32 -12.94 -12.53 16.72
N ARG A 33 -12.42 -11.30 16.79
CA ARG A 33 -11.89 -10.68 18.02
C ARG A 33 -12.77 -9.56 18.58
N CYS A 34 -13.53 -8.88 17.73
CA CYS A 34 -14.34 -7.70 18.07
C CYS A 34 -15.75 -7.83 17.46
N PRO A 35 -16.50 -8.89 17.77
CA PRO A 35 -17.72 -9.25 17.06
C PRO A 35 -18.77 -8.12 17.09
N GLY A 36 -19.34 -7.85 15.93
CA GLY A 36 -20.28 -6.74 15.72
C GLY A 36 -19.63 -5.44 15.28
N SER A 37 -18.30 -5.40 15.15
CA SER A 37 -17.59 -4.32 14.46
C SER A 37 -17.53 -4.60 12.96
N GLU A 38 -17.61 -3.57 12.13
CA GLU A 38 -17.60 -3.71 10.68
C GLU A 38 -16.88 -2.56 9.98
N ILE A 39 -16.30 -2.85 8.82
CA ILE A 39 -15.82 -1.82 7.89
C ILE A 39 -17.03 -1.31 7.11
N ASP A 40 -17.39 -0.04 7.28
CA ASP A 40 -18.59 0.58 6.70
C ASP A 40 -18.29 1.54 5.52
N GLY A 41 -17.00 1.81 5.28
CA GLY A 41 -16.56 2.71 4.21
C GLY A 41 -15.06 2.70 3.97
N GLY A 42 -14.67 3.38 2.89
CA GLY A 42 -13.26 3.61 2.58
C GLY A 42 -13.04 4.44 1.32
N GLY A 43 -12.02 5.28 1.35
CA GLY A 43 -11.64 6.21 0.28
C GLY A 43 -10.30 5.89 -0.37
N THR A 44 -10.11 6.34 -1.61
CA THR A 44 -8.78 6.39 -2.24
C THR A 44 -8.62 7.81 -2.74
N LEU A 45 -7.70 8.56 -2.14
CA LEU A 45 -7.40 9.91 -2.61
C LEU A 45 -6.43 9.84 -3.78
N MET A 46 -6.79 10.49 -4.88
CA MET A 46 -5.94 10.62 -6.05
C MET A 46 -5.42 12.06 -6.16
N SER A 47 -4.17 12.17 -6.57
CA SER A 47 -3.57 13.44 -6.99
C SER A 47 -4.17 13.94 -8.31
N ALA A 48 -3.79 15.15 -8.73
CA ALA A 48 -4.22 15.72 -10.00
C ALA A 48 -3.84 14.89 -11.24
N THR A 49 -2.83 14.01 -11.14
CA THR A 49 -2.41 13.10 -12.22
C THR A 49 -3.23 11.81 -12.26
N GLY A 50 -4.11 11.59 -11.28
CA GLY A 50 -4.82 10.33 -11.09
C GLY A 50 -3.99 9.27 -10.36
N GLU A 51 -2.76 9.58 -9.95
CA GLU A 51 -1.94 8.71 -9.11
C GLU A 51 -2.48 8.73 -7.67
N VAL A 52 -2.59 7.57 -7.03
CA VAL A 52 -3.05 7.46 -5.64
C VAL A 52 -2.03 8.12 -4.71
N SER A 53 -2.53 8.98 -3.82
CA SER A 53 -1.73 9.58 -2.74
C SER A 53 -1.76 8.70 -1.49
N PHE A 54 -2.96 8.38 -1.01
CA PHE A 54 -3.21 7.54 0.18
C PHE A 54 -4.63 6.93 0.09
N CYS A 55 -4.97 6.05 1.02
CA CYS A 55 -6.32 5.49 1.14
C CYS A 55 -6.84 5.51 2.58
N ASP A 56 -8.15 5.42 2.71
CA ASP A 56 -8.86 5.50 3.99
C ASP A 56 -9.79 4.31 4.18
N LEU A 57 -10.04 3.95 5.44
CA LEU A 57 -11.04 2.98 5.88
C LEU A 57 -11.85 3.59 7.02
N ASP A 58 -13.16 3.42 6.99
CA ASP A 58 -14.04 3.73 8.12
C ASP A 58 -14.48 2.42 8.78
N VAL A 59 -14.36 2.34 10.10
CA VAL A 59 -14.69 1.16 10.90
C VAL A 59 -15.66 1.56 11.99
N GLU A 60 -16.79 0.88 12.05
CA GLU A 60 -17.72 0.94 13.16
C GLU A 60 -17.30 -0.08 14.23
N LEU A 61 -16.92 0.39 15.42
CA LEU A 61 -16.45 -0.44 16.53
C LEU A 61 -17.55 -0.73 17.54
N ALA A 62 -17.84 -2.02 17.74
CA ALA A 62 -18.70 -2.49 18.81
C ALA A 62 -17.89 -2.86 20.07
N GLY A 63 -18.48 -2.61 21.24
CA GLY A 63 -17.88 -3.00 22.52
C GLY A 63 -16.95 -1.95 23.08
N ASP A 64 -15.74 -2.35 23.49
CA ASP A 64 -14.71 -1.44 24.00
C ASP A 64 -13.94 -0.81 22.81
N PRO A 65 -14.05 0.51 22.59
CA PRO A 65 -13.44 1.16 21.44
C PRO A 65 -11.91 1.21 21.51
N ASP A 66 -11.33 1.20 22.71
CA ASP A 66 -9.86 1.22 22.87
C ASP A 66 -9.27 -0.16 22.57
N GLU A 67 -9.94 -1.24 22.98
CA GLU A 67 -9.56 -2.60 22.58
C GLU A 67 -9.75 -2.80 21.07
N GLY A 68 -10.87 -2.34 20.51
CA GLY A 68 -11.16 -2.42 19.07
C GLY A 68 -10.12 -1.69 18.22
N MET A 69 -9.79 -0.44 18.57
CA MET A 69 -8.75 0.33 17.87
C MET A 69 -7.38 -0.36 17.95
N ALA A 70 -7.02 -0.95 19.10
CA ALA A 70 -5.76 -1.69 19.23
C ALA A 70 -5.71 -2.91 18.30
N VAL A 71 -6.81 -3.66 18.17
CA VAL A 71 -6.91 -4.79 17.23
C VAL A 71 -6.77 -4.33 15.78
N VAL A 72 -7.43 -3.23 15.40
CA VAL A 72 -7.34 -2.67 14.04
C VAL A 72 -5.91 -2.28 13.71
N ILE A 73 -5.25 -1.50 14.57
CA ILE A 73 -3.87 -1.05 14.35
C ILE A 73 -2.91 -2.25 14.28
N GLU A 74 -3.00 -3.19 15.22
CA GLU A 74 -2.16 -4.40 15.24
C GLU A 74 -2.30 -5.18 13.92
N THR A 75 -3.53 -5.35 13.45
CA THR A 75 -3.84 -6.09 12.23
C THR A 75 -3.27 -5.38 11.00
N LEU A 76 -3.54 -4.09 10.84
CA LEU A 76 -3.04 -3.30 9.72
C LEU A 76 -1.49 -3.26 9.70
N GLU A 77 -0.83 -3.10 10.84
CA GLU A 77 0.63 -3.18 10.91
C GLU A 77 1.17 -4.56 10.50
N SER A 78 0.46 -5.64 10.83
CA SER A 78 0.83 -7.00 10.42
C SER A 78 0.65 -7.24 8.91
N LEU A 79 -0.31 -6.54 8.30
CA LEU A 79 -0.58 -6.56 6.85
C LEU A 79 0.35 -5.63 6.06
N GLY A 80 1.21 -4.89 6.75
CA GLY A 80 2.22 -4.04 6.13
C GLY A 80 1.85 -2.56 6.04
N ALA A 81 1.01 -2.07 6.95
CA ALA A 81 0.67 -0.65 7.00
C ALA A 81 1.93 0.22 7.08
N PRO A 82 2.07 1.19 6.15
CA PRO A 82 3.24 2.03 6.06
C PRO A 82 3.29 3.07 7.18
N LYS A 83 4.50 3.50 7.52
CA LYS A 83 4.75 4.58 8.49
C LYS A 83 3.99 5.85 8.10
N GLY A 84 3.48 6.54 9.12
CA GLY A 84 2.73 7.78 8.96
C GLY A 84 1.24 7.59 8.68
N SER A 85 0.74 6.35 8.78
CA SER A 85 -0.69 6.07 8.81
C SER A 85 -1.31 6.57 10.13
N THR A 86 -2.60 6.90 10.13
CA THR A 86 -3.29 7.52 11.26
C THR A 86 -4.62 6.85 11.58
N ALA A 87 -4.99 6.92 12.86
CA ALA A 87 -6.24 6.41 13.42
C ALA A 87 -6.92 7.53 14.22
N ASP A 88 -8.15 7.85 13.87
CA ASP A 88 -8.99 8.88 14.50
C ASP A 88 -10.24 8.22 15.09
N LEU A 89 -10.29 8.12 16.42
CA LEU A 89 -11.39 7.51 17.16
C LEU A 89 -12.33 8.60 17.68
N ASP A 90 -13.53 8.71 17.10
CA ASP A 90 -14.50 9.77 17.37
C ASP A 90 -13.81 11.16 17.34
N ASP A 91 -13.91 11.95 18.42
CA ASP A 91 -13.29 13.29 18.54
C ASP A 91 -11.97 13.26 19.38
N ARG A 92 -11.29 12.11 19.46
CA ARG A 92 -10.05 11.95 20.24
C ARG A 92 -8.81 12.44 19.46
N GLU A 93 -7.68 12.48 20.16
CA GLU A 93 -6.38 12.78 19.53
C GLU A 93 -5.99 11.67 18.57
N THR A 94 -5.52 12.06 17.38
CA THR A 94 -5.04 11.17 16.33
C THR A 94 -3.88 10.31 16.80
N VAL A 95 -3.97 9.00 16.55
CA VAL A 95 -2.89 8.04 16.78
C VAL A 95 -2.13 7.81 15.48
N VAL A 96 -0.82 8.02 15.48
CA VAL A 96 0.06 7.68 14.34
C VAL A 96 0.60 6.26 14.51
N PHE A 97 0.52 5.45 13.46
CA PHE A 97 0.99 4.07 13.43
C PHE A 97 1.66 3.69 12.10
N GLY A 98 2.05 2.43 11.97
CA GLY A 98 2.63 1.87 10.75
C GLY A 98 4.12 1.59 10.91
N ARG A 99 4.58 0.50 10.30
CA ARG A 99 5.94 -0.02 10.48
C ARG A 99 6.71 -0.17 9.19
N PHE A 100 6.01 -0.22 8.06
CA PHE A 100 6.61 -0.54 6.76
C PHE A 100 7.07 0.74 6.06
N ASP A 101 8.15 0.63 5.31
CA ASP A 101 8.55 1.63 4.33
C ASP A 101 7.91 1.32 2.97
N GLY A 102 7.70 2.35 2.17
CA GLY A 102 7.23 2.21 0.79
C GLY A 102 8.32 2.48 -0.23
N LEU A 103 8.33 1.71 -1.32
CA LEU A 103 9.17 1.89 -2.50
C LEU A 103 8.29 1.92 -3.75
N ALA A 104 8.35 3.01 -4.51
CA ALA A 104 7.75 3.09 -5.83
C ALA A 104 8.80 2.84 -6.92
N VAL A 105 8.48 1.95 -7.86
CA VAL A 105 9.24 1.74 -9.09
C VAL A 105 8.45 2.31 -10.25
N TYR A 106 8.90 3.43 -10.80
CA TYR A 106 8.31 4.05 -11.99
C TYR A 106 9.01 3.52 -13.23
N LEU A 107 8.24 2.89 -14.10
CA LEU A 107 8.63 2.35 -15.39
C LEU A 107 8.15 3.28 -16.50
N ASP A 108 8.91 3.31 -17.59
CA ASP A 108 8.49 4.02 -18.80
C ASP A 108 7.32 3.24 -19.45
N GLY A 109 6.22 3.95 -19.76
CA GLY A 109 5.05 3.39 -20.42
C GLY A 109 4.93 3.73 -21.92
N THR A 110 5.76 4.61 -22.47
CA THR A 110 5.60 5.14 -23.85
C THR A 110 6.90 5.41 -24.64
N GLY A 111 8.03 5.60 -23.98
CA GLY A 111 9.31 6.04 -24.53
C GLY A 111 10.29 4.93 -24.95
N LEU A 112 10.06 3.67 -24.56
CA LEU A 112 10.85 2.54 -25.06
C LEU A 112 10.44 2.16 -26.51
N PRO A 113 11.34 1.51 -27.28
CA PRO A 113 10.98 0.97 -28.59
C PRO A 113 9.77 0.03 -28.52
N ALA A 114 8.88 0.08 -29.51
CA ALA A 114 7.64 -0.71 -29.52
C ALA A 114 7.86 -2.23 -29.38
N GLU A 115 8.95 -2.75 -29.97
CA GLU A 115 9.39 -4.14 -29.82
C GLU A 115 9.67 -4.53 -28.37
N VAL A 116 10.14 -3.61 -27.52
CA VAL A 116 10.35 -3.90 -26.10
C VAL A 116 9.02 -4.16 -25.39
N TYR A 117 7.99 -3.38 -25.69
CA TYR A 117 6.65 -3.61 -25.13
C TYR A 117 5.97 -4.85 -25.71
N ALA A 118 6.25 -5.19 -26.98
CA ALA A 118 5.68 -6.36 -27.64
C ALA A 118 6.32 -7.67 -27.18
N ASP A 119 7.62 -7.66 -26.91
CA ASP A 119 8.42 -8.87 -26.65
C ASP A 119 8.61 -9.17 -25.15
N ASN A 120 8.12 -8.31 -24.25
CA ASN A 120 8.29 -8.47 -22.80
C ASN A 120 6.95 -8.31 -22.07
N ASP A 121 6.71 -9.15 -21.07
CA ASP A 121 5.52 -9.07 -20.21
C ASP A 121 5.86 -8.37 -18.88
N ILE A 122 5.02 -7.43 -18.48
CA ILE A 122 5.15 -6.76 -17.18
C ILE A 122 5.03 -7.75 -16.02
N ASN A 123 4.25 -8.82 -16.16
CA ASN A 123 4.09 -9.83 -15.13
C ASN A 123 5.37 -10.65 -14.91
N GLU A 124 6.21 -10.82 -15.94
CA GLU A 124 7.53 -11.45 -15.79
C GLU A 124 8.47 -10.57 -14.95
N LEU A 125 8.48 -9.26 -15.18
CA LEU A 125 9.23 -8.31 -14.35
C LEU A 125 8.73 -8.33 -12.90
N ILE A 126 7.41 -8.30 -12.69
CA ILE A 126 6.81 -8.36 -11.35
C ILE A 126 7.18 -9.67 -10.64
N GLY A 127 7.15 -10.80 -11.36
CA GLY A 127 7.57 -12.10 -10.84
C GLY A 127 9.04 -12.11 -10.40
N GLN A 128 9.94 -11.60 -11.24
CA GLN A 128 11.37 -11.49 -10.90
C GLN A 128 11.62 -10.57 -9.69
N LEU A 129 10.89 -9.45 -9.60
CA LEU A 129 10.96 -8.57 -8.43
C LEU A 129 10.45 -9.26 -7.16
N HIS A 130 9.33 -9.96 -7.24
CA HIS A 130 8.78 -10.75 -6.13
C HIS A 130 9.78 -11.81 -5.65
N GLU A 131 10.37 -12.59 -6.57
CA GLU A 131 11.38 -13.59 -6.24
C GLU A 131 12.63 -12.97 -5.59
N SER A 132 13.10 -11.83 -6.09
CA SER A 132 14.28 -11.16 -5.55
C SER A 132 14.03 -10.53 -4.17
N LEU A 133 12.84 -9.95 -3.96
CA LEU A 133 12.46 -9.32 -2.70
C LEU A 133 12.18 -10.35 -1.60
N GLY A 134 11.54 -11.47 -1.93
CA GLY A 134 11.11 -12.47 -0.95
C GLY A 134 10.26 -11.83 0.17
N ASP A 135 10.60 -12.11 1.43
CA ASP A 135 9.90 -11.54 2.59
C ASP A 135 10.31 -10.09 2.91
N ALA A 136 11.31 -9.52 2.19
CA ALA A 136 11.77 -8.16 2.45
C ALA A 136 10.81 -7.08 1.93
N GLY A 137 9.91 -7.44 1.00
CA GLY A 137 8.94 -6.50 0.46
C GLY A 137 7.98 -7.17 -0.51
N ARG A 138 6.77 -6.63 -0.63
CA ARG A 138 5.71 -7.16 -1.50
C ARG A 138 5.10 -6.04 -2.31
N MET A 139 4.81 -6.30 -3.58
CA MET A 139 4.00 -5.39 -4.38
C MET A 139 2.56 -5.43 -3.84
N GLN A 140 1.99 -4.28 -3.52
CA GLN A 140 0.62 -4.18 -3.02
C GLN A 140 -0.32 -3.49 -4.01
N SER A 141 0.19 -2.69 -4.96
CA SER A 141 -0.65 -1.94 -5.91
C SER A 141 0.20 -1.40 -7.06
N TYR A 142 -0.46 -0.83 -8.06
CA TYR A 142 0.17 -0.09 -9.14
C TYR A 142 -0.67 1.10 -9.58
N TRP A 143 -0.05 2.00 -10.34
CA TRP A 143 -0.72 3.08 -11.05
C TRP A 143 -0.29 3.10 -12.51
N SER A 144 -1.25 3.15 -13.43
CA SER A 144 -0.99 3.33 -14.86
C SER A 144 -1.37 4.75 -15.25
N GLY A 145 -0.34 5.58 -15.49
CA GLY A 145 -0.49 6.94 -15.97
C GLY A 145 -0.43 7.04 -17.49
N PRO A 146 -0.45 8.28 -18.04
CA PRO A 146 -0.36 8.51 -19.49
C PRO A 146 0.99 8.11 -20.10
N THR A 147 2.08 8.22 -19.34
CA THR A 147 3.45 8.01 -19.83
C THR A 147 4.29 7.07 -18.96
N GLU A 148 3.79 6.72 -17.77
CA GLU A 148 4.52 5.92 -16.79
C GLU A 148 3.61 4.87 -16.15
N LEU A 149 4.22 3.76 -15.72
CA LEU A 149 3.61 2.74 -14.86
C LEU A 149 4.37 2.74 -13.53
N ALA A 150 3.68 2.98 -12.42
CA ALA A 150 4.27 2.87 -11.09
C ALA A 150 3.87 1.54 -10.43
N LEU A 151 4.83 0.83 -9.87
CA LEU A 151 4.63 -0.35 -9.03
C LEU A 151 4.94 0.02 -7.58
N TYR A 152 4.02 -0.26 -6.65
CA TYR A 152 4.18 0.10 -5.24
C TYR A 152 4.48 -1.12 -4.39
N PHE A 153 5.64 -1.09 -3.74
CA PHE A 153 6.12 -2.13 -2.84
C PHE A 153 6.17 -1.62 -1.41
N TYR A 154 5.85 -2.50 -0.47
CA TYR A 154 5.91 -2.21 0.95
C TYR A 154 6.69 -3.31 1.68
N GLY A 155 7.54 -2.93 2.61
CA GLY A 155 8.38 -3.84 3.37
C GLY A 155 9.03 -3.18 4.58
N PRO A 156 9.73 -3.94 5.45
CA PRO A 156 10.32 -3.38 6.67
C PRO A 156 11.47 -2.39 6.44
N SER A 157 12.03 -2.32 5.23
CA SER A 157 13.14 -1.42 4.88
C SER A 157 13.15 -1.07 3.39
N GLU A 158 12.97 0.21 3.05
CA GLU A 158 13.07 0.69 1.66
C GLU A 158 14.44 0.40 1.06
N GLN A 159 15.49 0.68 1.83
CA GLN A 159 16.87 0.45 1.38
C GLN A 159 17.08 -1.03 1.02
N ARG A 160 16.57 -1.95 1.85
CA ARG A 160 16.71 -3.38 1.58
C ARG A 160 15.94 -3.80 0.33
N MET A 161 14.72 -3.30 0.14
CA MET A 161 13.93 -3.55 -1.07
C MET A 161 14.67 -3.03 -2.32
N ARG A 162 15.22 -1.82 -2.26
CA ARG A 162 16.00 -1.21 -3.34
C ARG A 162 17.23 -2.04 -3.71
N GLU A 163 17.99 -2.50 -2.73
CA GLU A 163 19.18 -3.34 -2.95
C GLU A 163 18.83 -4.66 -3.64
N LEU A 164 17.76 -5.31 -3.19
CA LEU A 164 17.29 -6.58 -3.76
C LEU A 164 16.70 -6.41 -5.18
N ALA A 165 15.98 -5.32 -5.44
CA ALA A 165 15.42 -5.06 -6.76
C ALA A 165 16.46 -4.63 -7.80
N ALA A 166 17.65 -4.17 -7.37
CA ALA A 166 18.62 -3.49 -8.22
C ALA A 166 19.05 -4.31 -9.44
N ASP A 167 19.38 -5.60 -9.26
CA ASP A 167 19.85 -6.42 -10.39
C ASP A 167 18.75 -6.71 -11.40
N VAL A 168 17.53 -7.01 -10.93
CA VAL A 168 16.35 -7.22 -11.80
C VAL A 168 16.08 -5.96 -12.62
N LEU A 169 16.01 -4.80 -11.97
CA LEU A 169 15.71 -3.52 -12.64
C LEU A 169 16.83 -3.08 -13.59
N ARG A 170 18.08 -3.45 -13.31
CA ARG A 170 19.22 -3.14 -14.17
C ARG A 170 19.19 -3.93 -15.47
N VAL A 171 18.72 -5.18 -15.45
CA VAL A 171 18.80 -6.09 -16.60
C VAL A 171 17.50 -6.18 -17.41
N HIS A 172 16.35 -5.98 -16.78
CA HIS A 172 15.07 -6.18 -17.45
C HIS A 172 14.79 -5.08 -18.50
N PRO A 173 14.44 -5.42 -19.75
CA PRO A 173 14.21 -4.43 -20.81
C PRO A 173 13.16 -3.37 -20.47
N LEU A 174 12.02 -3.77 -19.87
CA LEU A 174 10.96 -2.84 -19.42
C LEU A 174 11.38 -1.91 -18.27
N ALA A 175 12.45 -2.22 -17.54
CA ALA A 175 12.95 -1.40 -16.44
C ALA A 175 14.02 -0.39 -16.87
N ARG A 176 14.31 -0.28 -18.17
CA ARG A 176 15.29 0.68 -18.70
C ARG A 176 14.86 2.10 -18.37
N GLY A 177 15.72 2.81 -17.64
CA GLY A 177 15.47 4.20 -17.24
C GLY A 177 14.45 4.34 -16.11
N CYS A 178 14.10 3.24 -15.43
CA CYS A 178 13.17 3.30 -14.30
C CYS A 178 13.67 4.22 -13.18
N ARG A 179 12.73 4.79 -12.43
CA ARG A 179 13.01 5.62 -11.25
C ARG A 179 12.53 4.90 -10.01
N LEU A 180 13.39 4.82 -9.00
CA LEU A 180 13.05 4.27 -7.69
C LEU A 180 12.90 5.41 -6.69
N LEU A 181 11.72 5.54 -6.09
CA LEU A 181 11.40 6.59 -5.12
C LEU A 181 10.99 5.95 -3.78
N ALA A 182 11.65 6.36 -2.70
CA ALA A 182 11.16 6.08 -1.36
C ALA A 182 9.86 6.87 -1.14
N LEU A 183 8.80 6.18 -0.72
CA LEU A 183 7.55 6.85 -0.35
C LEU A 183 7.74 7.57 0.99
N PRO A 184 7.08 8.72 1.20
CA PRO A 184 7.27 9.50 2.42
C PRO A 184 6.72 8.76 3.64
N ASP A 185 7.37 8.91 4.79
CA ASP A 185 6.92 8.35 6.09
C ASP A 185 5.79 9.16 6.75
N ARG A 186 5.20 10.11 6.03
CA ARG A 186 4.08 10.96 6.46
C ARG A 186 3.20 11.28 5.26
N ILE A 187 1.89 11.33 5.50
CA ILE A 187 0.93 11.85 4.52
C ILE A 187 1.24 13.33 4.29
N GLN A 188 1.30 13.72 3.02
CA GLN A 188 1.52 15.10 2.58
C GLN A 188 0.23 15.61 1.95
N ASP A 189 -0.26 16.75 2.44
CA ASP A 189 -1.43 17.47 1.92
C ASP A 189 -1.17 18.10 0.53
#